data_AF-Q56274-F1
#
_entry.id   AF-Q56274-F1
#
_cell.length_a   1.000
_cell.length_b   1.000
_cell.length_c   1.000
_cell.angle_alpha   90.00
_cell.angle_beta   90.00
_cell.angle_gamma   90.00
#
_symmetry.space_group_name_H-M   'P 1'
#
loop_
_entity.id
_entity.type
_entity.pdbx_description
1 polymer ?
#
loop_
_entity_poly.entity_id
_entity_poly.type
_entity_poly.pdbx_seq_one_letter_code
_entity_poly.pdbx_strand_id
1 'polypeptide(L)'
;DPNVLFVGEVHLGHRVRVGAGAVLQDARIGDDVEILPYSHIEGAQIGAGARIGPFARIRPGTEIGERHIGNYVEVKAAKIGAGSKANHLSYLGDAEIGTGVNVGAGTITCNYDGANKHRTIIGNDVFIGSDSQLVAPVNIGDGATIGAGSTITKEVPPGGLTLSRSPQRTIPHWQRPRRDKK
;
A
#
# COMPACT_ATOMS: atom_id res chain seq x y z
N ASP A 1 -28.96 -3.89 2.54
CA ASP A 1 -28.30 -4.63 1.46
C ASP A 1 -28.15 -3.75 0.23
N PRO A 2 -26.94 -3.23 -0.04
CA PRO A 2 -26.52 -2.73 -1.34
C PRO A 2 -25.34 -3.56 -1.89
N ASN A 3 -25.55 -4.89 -2.05
CA ASN A 3 -24.66 -5.83 -2.75
C ASN A 3 -23.35 -6.21 -2.02
N VAL A 4 -23.43 -6.68 -0.77
CA VAL A 4 -22.25 -7.23 -0.06
C VAL A 4 -22.21 -8.76 -0.21
N LEU A 5 -21.03 -9.33 -0.51
CA LEU A 5 -20.84 -10.77 -0.67
C LEU A 5 -19.87 -11.33 0.37
N PHE A 6 -20.27 -12.40 1.05
CA PHE A 6 -19.43 -13.20 1.93
C PHE A 6 -19.25 -14.60 1.32
N VAL A 7 -18.00 -15.05 1.16
CA VAL A 7 -17.66 -16.34 0.53
C VAL A 7 -16.71 -17.14 1.43
N GLY A 8 -16.94 -18.43 1.56
CA GLY A 8 -16.11 -19.29 2.41
C GLY A 8 -16.24 -18.95 3.89
N GLU A 9 -15.13 -18.99 4.63
CA GLU A 9 -15.13 -18.79 6.08
C GLU A 9 -14.80 -17.32 6.44
N VAL A 10 -15.82 -16.53 6.78
CA VAL A 10 -15.65 -15.13 7.18
C VAL A 10 -15.99 -14.93 8.65
N HIS A 11 -15.06 -14.33 9.40
CA HIS A 11 -15.28 -13.92 10.79
C HIS A 11 -15.32 -12.41 10.89
N LEU A 12 -16.35 -11.90 11.55
CA LEU A 12 -16.49 -10.48 11.89
C LEU A 12 -16.48 -10.33 13.41
N GLY A 13 -15.61 -9.46 13.90
CA GLY A 13 -15.59 -9.03 15.29
C GLY A 13 -16.79 -8.15 15.62
N HIS A 14 -16.76 -7.57 16.82
CA HIS A 14 -17.81 -6.68 17.27
C HIS A 14 -17.77 -5.33 16.53
N ARG A 15 -18.96 -4.76 16.24
CA ARG A 15 -19.13 -3.40 15.70
C ARG A 15 -18.49 -3.17 14.32
N VAL A 16 -18.22 -4.24 13.55
CA VAL A 16 -17.74 -4.15 12.17
C VAL A 16 -18.79 -3.50 11.27
N ARG A 17 -18.35 -2.60 10.39
CA ARG A 17 -19.19 -1.94 9.37
C ARG A 17 -18.73 -2.35 7.98
N VAL A 18 -19.65 -2.84 7.16
CA VAL A 18 -19.35 -3.26 5.78
C VAL A 18 -20.17 -2.44 4.78
N GLY A 19 -19.46 -1.72 3.92
CA GLY A 19 -20.02 -0.84 2.89
C GLY A 19 -20.53 -1.59 1.66
N ALA A 20 -21.32 -0.89 0.85
CA ALA A 20 -21.93 -1.39 -0.38
C ALA A 20 -20.91 -2.01 -1.35
N GLY A 21 -21.26 -3.10 -2.04
CA GLY A 21 -20.41 -3.70 -3.06
C GLY A 21 -19.16 -4.40 -2.54
N ALA A 22 -18.96 -4.51 -1.21
CA ALA A 22 -17.78 -5.18 -0.66
C ALA A 22 -17.86 -6.70 -0.83
N VAL A 23 -16.71 -7.33 -1.05
CA VAL A 23 -16.57 -8.79 -1.15
C VAL A 23 -15.55 -9.27 -0.14
N LEU A 24 -15.97 -10.16 0.75
CA LEU A 24 -15.12 -10.77 1.76
C LEU A 24 -15.08 -12.28 1.55
N GLN A 25 -13.89 -12.83 1.35
CA GLN A 25 -13.67 -14.25 1.13
C GLN A 25 -12.57 -14.76 2.05
N ASP A 26 -12.86 -15.82 2.81
CA ASP A 26 -11.88 -16.50 3.69
C ASP A 26 -11.09 -15.50 4.57
N ALA A 27 -11.82 -14.60 5.23
CA ALA A 27 -11.26 -13.40 5.86
C ALA A 27 -11.61 -13.33 7.35
N ARG A 28 -10.67 -12.82 8.16
CA ARG A 28 -10.90 -12.50 9.57
C ARG A 28 -10.82 -11.00 9.79
N ILE A 29 -11.91 -10.42 10.26
CA ILE A 29 -12.07 -8.98 10.47
C ILE A 29 -12.23 -8.73 11.96
N GLY A 30 -11.31 -7.96 12.55
CA GLY A 30 -11.31 -7.61 13.97
C GLY A 30 -12.42 -6.63 14.36
N ASP A 31 -12.51 -6.36 15.66
CA ASP A 31 -13.47 -5.41 16.23
C ASP A 31 -13.32 -4.01 15.65
N ASP A 32 -14.43 -3.27 15.55
CA ASP A 32 -14.47 -1.85 15.17
C ASP A 32 -13.88 -1.53 13.78
N VAL A 33 -13.72 -2.54 12.91
CA VAL A 33 -13.23 -2.34 11.54
C VAL A 33 -14.32 -1.73 10.65
N GLU A 34 -13.94 -0.76 9.82
CA GLU A 34 -14.78 -0.21 8.77
C GLU A 34 -14.25 -0.61 7.39
N ILE A 35 -15.03 -1.43 6.67
CA ILE A 35 -14.80 -1.78 5.27
C ILE A 35 -15.65 -0.86 4.42
N LEU A 36 -15.01 0.00 3.64
CA LEU A 36 -15.64 0.99 2.79
C LEU A 36 -16.07 0.38 1.45
N PRO A 37 -16.99 1.05 0.71
CA PRO A 37 -17.61 0.47 -0.48
C PRO A 37 -16.63 -0.08 -1.53
N TYR A 38 -17.05 -1.12 -2.24
CA TYR A 38 -16.33 -1.75 -3.34
C TYR A 38 -14.91 -2.22 -2.99
N SER A 39 -14.69 -2.57 -1.72
CA SER A 39 -13.42 -3.15 -1.26
C SER A 39 -13.50 -4.66 -1.25
N HIS A 40 -12.46 -5.33 -1.76
CA HIS A 40 -12.42 -6.77 -1.89
C HIS A 40 -11.29 -7.33 -1.02
N ILE A 41 -11.63 -8.26 -0.14
CA ILE A 41 -10.72 -8.88 0.83
C ILE A 41 -10.78 -10.39 0.65
N GLU A 42 -9.63 -11.02 0.44
CA GLU A 42 -9.53 -12.47 0.21
C GLU A 42 -8.34 -13.04 0.98
N GLY A 43 -8.56 -14.07 1.82
CA GLY A 43 -7.48 -14.82 2.48
C GLY A 43 -6.61 -13.95 3.41
N ALA A 44 -7.21 -12.99 4.10
CA ALA A 44 -6.50 -11.95 4.85
C ALA A 44 -7.06 -11.73 6.26
N GLN A 45 -6.21 -11.16 7.12
CA GLN A 45 -6.54 -10.79 8.49
C GLN A 45 -6.45 -9.27 8.66
N ILE A 46 -7.55 -8.65 9.12
CA ILE A 46 -7.64 -7.23 9.38
C ILE A 46 -7.78 -7.04 10.89
N GLY A 47 -6.80 -6.36 11.49
CA GLY A 47 -6.76 -6.03 12.91
C GLY A 47 -7.84 -5.03 13.31
N ALA A 48 -8.12 -4.98 14.62
CA ALA A 48 -9.17 -4.12 15.17
C ALA A 48 -8.94 -2.63 14.85
N GLY A 49 -10.04 -1.88 14.69
CA GLY A 49 -10.03 -0.44 14.44
C GLY A 49 -9.49 -0.01 13.06
N ALA A 50 -9.17 -0.97 12.17
CA ALA A 50 -8.70 -0.65 10.83
C ALA A 50 -9.83 -0.09 9.94
N ARG A 51 -9.42 0.67 8.92
CA ARG A 51 -10.31 1.22 7.89
C ARG A 51 -9.78 0.85 6.51
N ILE A 52 -10.59 0.16 5.71
CA ILE A 52 -10.18 -0.41 4.43
C ILE A 52 -11.05 0.15 3.30
N GLY A 53 -10.44 0.76 2.29
CA GLY A 53 -11.10 1.24 1.08
C GLY A 53 -11.44 2.74 1.06
N PRO A 54 -12.43 3.16 0.23
CA PRO A 54 -13.17 2.33 -0.73
C PRO A 54 -12.25 1.82 -1.86
N PHE A 55 -12.66 0.84 -2.66
CA PHE A 55 -11.87 0.33 -3.80
C PHE A 55 -10.48 -0.23 -3.42
N ALA A 56 -10.31 -0.72 -2.19
CA ALA A 56 -9.09 -1.44 -1.80
C ALA A 56 -9.16 -2.91 -2.25
N ARG A 57 -8.01 -3.49 -2.58
CA ARG A 57 -7.88 -4.92 -2.89
C ARG A 57 -6.88 -5.59 -1.96
N ILE A 58 -7.38 -6.35 -0.99
CA ILE A 58 -6.55 -7.10 -0.05
C ILE A 58 -6.54 -8.57 -0.49
N ARG A 59 -5.36 -9.12 -0.73
CA ARG A 59 -5.14 -10.45 -1.30
C ARG A 59 -4.59 -11.44 -0.27
N PRO A 60 -4.53 -12.73 -0.60
CA PRO A 60 -4.11 -13.76 0.35
C PRO A 60 -2.74 -13.52 0.98
N GLY A 61 -2.61 -13.98 2.22
CA GLY A 61 -1.38 -13.88 3.02
C GLY A 61 -1.12 -12.48 3.58
N THR A 62 -2.14 -11.62 3.62
CA THR A 62 -2.01 -10.26 4.13
C THR A 62 -2.52 -10.13 5.57
N GLU A 63 -1.75 -9.43 6.38
CA GLU A 63 -2.09 -9.02 7.74
C GLU A 63 -2.01 -7.49 7.82
N ILE A 64 -3.07 -6.84 8.27
CA ILE A 64 -3.14 -5.38 8.40
C ILE A 64 -3.44 -5.02 9.84
N GLY A 65 -2.58 -4.22 10.47
CA GLY A 65 -2.81 -3.66 11.80
C GLY A 65 -3.82 -2.51 11.80
N GLU A 66 -4.02 -1.92 12.96
CA GLU A 66 -4.85 -0.73 13.14
C GLU A 66 -4.38 0.42 12.21
N ARG A 67 -5.31 1.17 11.61
CA ARG A 67 -5.18 2.31 10.66
C ARG A 67 -5.68 1.98 9.23
N HIS A 68 -5.15 2.65 8.21
CA HIS A 68 -5.90 3.00 7.00
C HIS A 68 -5.24 2.47 5.72
N ILE A 69 -5.96 1.60 5.02
CA ILE A 69 -5.72 1.27 3.61
C ILE A 69 -6.79 1.96 2.80
N GLY A 70 -6.40 2.91 1.96
CA GLY A 70 -7.36 3.73 1.21
C GLY A 70 -7.62 3.22 -0.20
N ASN A 71 -7.99 4.14 -1.09
CA ASN A 71 -8.51 3.80 -2.40
C ASN A 71 -7.46 3.42 -3.44
N TYR A 72 -7.79 2.40 -4.24
CA TYR A 72 -6.92 1.87 -5.28
C TYR A 72 -5.58 1.39 -4.73
N VAL A 73 -5.59 0.85 -3.52
CA VAL A 73 -4.44 0.20 -2.90
C VAL A 73 -4.62 -1.30 -2.98
N GLU A 74 -3.65 -1.99 -3.55
CA GLU A 74 -3.56 -3.45 -3.58
C GLU A 74 -2.48 -3.92 -2.61
N VAL A 75 -2.83 -4.86 -1.73
CA VAL A 75 -1.90 -5.47 -0.77
C VAL A 75 -1.93 -6.99 -0.94
N LYS A 76 -0.77 -7.65 -0.98
CA LYS A 76 -0.65 -9.10 -1.16
C LYS A 76 0.52 -9.66 -0.38
N ALA A 77 0.34 -10.77 0.34
CA ALA A 77 1.41 -11.48 1.02
C ALA A 77 2.29 -10.53 1.86
N ALA A 78 1.64 -9.61 2.58
CA ALA A 78 2.30 -8.50 3.24
C ALA A 78 1.75 -8.27 4.64
N LYS A 79 2.63 -7.88 5.57
CA LYS A 79 2.29 -7.48 6.93
C LYS A 79 2.44 -5.98 7.08
N ILE A 80 1.38 -5.30 7.51
CA ILE A 80 1.36 -3.86 7.75
C ILE A 80 1.15 -3.62 9.24
N GLY A 81 2.13 -3.01 9.90
CA GLY A 81 2.11 -2.75 11.34
C GLY A 81 1.03 -1.76 11.76
N ALA A 82 0.71 -1.80 13.06
CA ALA A 82 -0.25 -0.89 13.66
C ALA A 82 0.20 0.57 13.48
N GLY A 83 -0.77 1.45 13.25
CA GLY A 83 -0.49 2.84 13.01
C GLY A 83 0.16 3.10 11.65
N SER A 84 0.25 2.14 10.71
CA SER A 84 0.78 2.38 9.36
C SER A 84 -0.33 2.63 8.33
N LYS A 85 -0.07 3.48 7.34
CA LYS A 85 -1.08 3.86 6.34
C LYS A 85 -0.56 3.79 4.92
N ALA A 86 -1.42 3.36 4.01
CA ALA A 86 -1.24 3.44 2.56
C ALA A 86 -2.57 3.90 1.97
N ASN A 87 -2.67 5.17 1.61
CA ASN A 87 -3.99 5.77 1.35
C ASN A 87 -4.42 5.71 -0.12
N HIS A 88 -3.49 5.70 -1.08
CA HIS A 88 -3.86 5.92 -2.48
C HIS A 88 -2.92 5.21 -3.45
N LEU A 89 -3.48 4.54 -4.47
CA LEU A 89 -2.79 4.18 -5.72
C LEU A 89 -1.47 3.40 -5.51
N SER A 90 -1.43 2.47 -4.55
CA SER A 90 -0.18 1.78 -4.18
C SER A 90 -0.31 0.26 -4.35
N TYR A 91 0.81 -0.39 -4.69
CA TYR A 91 0.95 -1.84 -4.68
C TYR A 91 1.97 -2.27 -3.63
N LEU A 92 1.53 -3.07 -2.66
CA LEU A 92 2.34 -3.57 -1.54
C LEU A 92 2.30 -5.10 -1.53
N GLY A 93 3.25 -5.71 -2.23
CA GLY A 93 3.40 -7.15 -2.43
C GLY A 93 4.65 -7.70 -1.77
N ASP A 94 4.53 -8.84 -1.09
CA ASP A 94 5.66 -9.57 -0.49
C ASP A 94 6.48 -8.64 0.45
N ALA A 95 5.80 -7.95 1.36
CA ALA A 95 6.38 -6.87 2.16
C ALA A 95 6.14 -7.02 3.67
N GLU A 96 7.08 -6.55 4.48
CA GLU A 96 6.89 -6.32 5.91
C GLU A 96 7.09 -4.84 6.19
N ILE A 97 6.04 -4.21 6.70
CA ILE A 97 5.99 -2.79 6.98
C ILE A 97 5.77 -2.62 8.49
N GLY A 98 6.68 -1.92 9.15
CA GLY A 98 6.65 -1.66 10.58
C GLY A 98 5.46 -0.81 11.03
N THR A 99 5.51 -0.32 12.26
CA THR A 99 4.49 0.56 12.85
C THR A 99 4.71 2.02 12.45
N GLY A 100 3.65 2.83 12.50
CA GLY A 100 3.75 4.28 12.29
C GLY A 100 4.11 4.73 10.86
N VAL A 101 4.28 3.82 9.91
CA VAL A 101 4.77 4.10 8.55
C VAL A 101 3.74 4.90 7.74
N ASN A 102 4.22 5.86 6.97
CA ASN A 102 3.43 6.58 5.98
C ASN A 102 3.88 6.19 4.57
N VAL A 103 3.05 5.42 3.87
CA VAL A 103 3.26 5.07 2.47
C VAL A 103 2.59 6.12 1.58
N GLY A 104 3.40 6.92 0.90
CA GLY A 104 2.94 7.92 -0.06
C GLY A 104 2.17 7.31 -1.23
N ALA A 105 1.33 8.13 -1.86
CA ALA A 105 0.52 7.71 -2.99
C ALA A 105 1.40 7.25 -4.16
N GLY A 106 0.99 6.22 -4.91
CA GLY A 106 1.79 5.75 -6.06
C GLY A 106 2.98 4.87 -5.68
N THR A 107 3.13 4.49 -4.41
CA THR A 107 4.26 3.64 -3.99
C THR A 107 4.07 2.21 -4.49
N ILE A 108 5.13 1.64 -5.07
CA ILE A 108 5.11 0.27 -5.60
C ILE A 108 6.30 -0.51 -5.02
N THR A 109 6.02 -1.66 -4.40
CA THR A 109 7.05 -2.68 -4.14
C THR A 109 7.28 -3.50 -5.41
N CYS A 110 8.42 -3.34 -6.05
CA CYS A 110 8.82 -4.12 -7.22
C CYS A 110 9.37 -5.47 -6.74
N ASN A 111 8.47 -6.41 -6.48
CA ASN A 111 8.74 -7.70 -5.85
C ASN A 111 9.12 -8.83 -6.83
N TYR A 112 9.06 -8.63 -8.14
CA TYR A 112 9.23 -9.69 -9.14
C TYR A 112 10.28 -9.33 -10.18
N ASP A 113 11.22 -10.23 -10.45
CA ASP A 113 12.35 -10.01 -11.36
C ASP A 113 12.15 -10.64 -12.77
N GLY A 114 10.99 -11.26 -13.01
CA GLY A 114 10.71 -12.05 -14.22
C GLY A 114 10.77 -13.57 -14.01
N ALA A 115 11.24 -14.03 -12.84
CA ALA A 115 11.28 -15.45 -12.45
C ALA A 115 10.94 -15.66 -10.98
N ASN A 116 11.52 -14.89 -10.07
CA ASN A 116 11.42 -15.04 -8.63
C ASN A 116 10.80 -13.82 -7.97
N LYS A 117 10.29 -14.05 -6.75
CA LYS A 117 9.78 -13.00 -5.87
C LYS A 117 10.73 -12.70 -4.73
N HIS A 118 10.82 -11.43 -4.37
CA HIS A 118 11.71 -10.90 -3.34
C HIS A 118 10.96 -10.03 -2.34
N ARG A 119 11.50 -9.94 -1.13
CA ARG A 119 10.84 -9.20 -0.04
C ARG A 119 11.29 -7.74 0.06
N THR A 120 10.34 -6.86 0.35
CA THR A 120 10.63 -5.49 0.83
C THR A 120 10.43 -5.43 2.35
N ILE A 121 11.40 -4.89 3.09
CA ILE A 121 11.29 -4.69 4.54
C ILE A 121 11.38 -3.20 4.83
N ILE A 122 10.38 -2.67 5.52
CA ILE A 122 10.28 -1.27 5.93
C ILE A 122 10.17 -1.25 7.46
N GLY A 123 11.10 -0.56 8.11
CA GLY A 123 11.14 -0.37 9.55
C GLY A 123 9.99 0.50 10.08
N ASN A 124 10.09 0.86 11.35
CA ASN A 124 9.11 1.68 12.06
C ASN A 124 9.29 3.17 11.74
N ASP A 125 8.22 3.94 11.83
CA ASP A 125 8.22 5.41 11.69
C ASP A 125 8.84 5.94 10.38
N VAL A 126 8.83 5.11 9.34
CA VAL A 126 9.34 5.47 8.01
C VAL A 126 8.34 6.35 7.25
N PHE A 127 8.85 7.35 6.55
CA PHE A 127 8.09 8.12 5.57
C PHE A 127 8.52 7.74 4.15
N ILE A 128 7.61 7.18 3.35
CA ILE A 128 7.84 6.91 1.93
C ILE A 128 7.20 8.02 1.11
N GLY A 129 8.03 8.79 0.38
CA GLY A 129 7.56 9.80 -0.55
C GLY A 129 6.68 9.22 -1.65
N SER A 130 5.77 10.04 -2.17
CA SER A 130 4.86 9.60 -3.25
C SER A 130 5.64 9.18 -4.50
N ASP A 131 5.04 8.26 -5.26
CA ASP A 131 5.60 7.70 -6.50
C ASP A 131 7.01 7.10 -6.31
N SER A 132 7.21 6.41 -5.18
CA SER A 132 8.46 5.69 -4.93
C SER A 132 8.36 4.24 -5.42
N GLN A 133 9.42 3.74 -6.05
CA GLN A 133 9.55 2.33 -6.42
C GLN A 133 10.58 1.68 -5.49
N LEU A 134 10.18 0.63 -4.79
CA LEU A 134 11.04 -0.12 -3.87
C LEU A 134 11.43 -1.43 -4.53
N VAL A 135 12.65 -1.50 -5.07
CA VAL A 135 13.13 -2.66 -5.83
C VAL A 135 13.62 -3.73 -4.88
N ALA A 136 12.83 -4.77 -4.70
CA ALA A 136 13.14 -5.87 -3.80
C ALA A 136 14.25 -6.78 -4.38
N PRO A 137 15.10 -7.40 -3.54
CA PRO A 137 15.11 -7.31 -2.09
C PRO A 137 15.70 -5.98 -1.58
N VAL A 138 15.01 -5.33 -0.63
CA VAL A 138 15.49 -4.08 -0.04
C VAL A 138 14.99 -3.88 1.39
N ASN A 139 15.86 -3.32 2.23
CA ASN A 139 15.60 -2.98 3.63
C ASN A 139 15.63 -1.45 3.81
N ILE A 140 14.62 -0.91 4.48
CA ILE A 140 14.53 0.51 4.85
C ILE A 140 14.52 0.60 6.38
N GLY A 141 15.57 1.20 6.95
CA GLY A 141 15.74 1.32 8.40
C GLY A 141 14.72 2.24 9.07
N ASP A 142 14.56 2.08 10.38
CA ASP A 142 13.63 2.83 11.21
C ASP A 142 13.83 4.36 11.09
N GLY A 143 12.73 5.12 11.07
CA GLY A 143 12.73 6.58 11.03
C GLY A 143 13.25 7.19 9.71
N ALA A 144 13.55 6.38 8.70
CA ALA A 144 14.05 6.86 7.43
C ALA A 144 12.98 7.66 6.65
N THR A 145 13.45 8.59 5.83
CA THR A 145 12.61 9.33 4.87
C THR A 145 13.06 9.00 3.45
N ILE A 146 12.12 8.59 2.60
CA ILE A 146 12.32 8.45 1.16
C ILE A 146 11.78 9.67 0.44
N GLY A 147 12.60 10.32 -0.37
CA GLY A 147 12.15 11.44 -1.21
C GLY A 147 11.16 10.98 -2.28
N ALA A 148 10.17 11.81 -2.62
CA ALA A 148 9.20 11.50 -3.66
C ALA A 148 9.86 11.24 -5.03
N GLY A 149 9.27 10.34 -5.83
CA GLY A 149 9.78 9.96 -7.14
C GLY A 149 11.05 9.12 -7.11
N SER A 150 11.39 8.51 -5.97
CA SER A 150 12.64 7.76 -5.83
C SER A 150 12.48 6.29 -6.21
N THR A 151 13.46 5.77 -6.93
CA THR A 151 13.70 4.35 -7.16
C THR A 151 14.77 3.87 -6.17
N ILE A 152 14.36 3.11 -5.16
CA ILE A 152 15.24 2.59 -4.12
C ILE A 152 15.69 1.18 -4.49
N THR A 153 16.99 1.01 -4.72
CA THR A 153 17.62 -0.25 -5.17
C THR A 153 18.67 -0.79 -4.20
N LYS A 154 18.90 -0.09 -3.09
CA LYS A 154 19.89 -0.43 -2.06
C LYS A 154 19.29 -0.18 -0.69
N GLU A 155 19.89 -0.81 0.32
CA GLU A 155 19.50 -0.60 1.71
C GLU A 155 19.54 0.87 2.09
N VAL A 156 18.53 1.29 2.84
CA VAL A 156 18.38 2.64 3.35
C VAL A 156 18.70 2.62 4.84
N PRO A 157 19.69 3.41 5.30
CA PRO A 157 20.05 3.45 6.70
C PRO A 157 18.89 3.98 7.56
N PRO A 158 18.84 3.66 8.86
CA PRO A 158 17.90 4.28 9.79
C PRO A 158 18.05 5.80 9.82
N GLY A 159 16.92 6.49 9.95
CA GLY A 159 16.86 7.95 9.93
C GLY A 159 17.29 8.55 8.60
N GLY A 160 17.38 9.88 8.59
CA GLY A 160 17.88 10.62 7.43
C GLY A 160 16.97 10.55 6.20
N LEU A 161 17.47 11.11 5.10
CA LEU A 161 16.78 11.20 3.83
C LEU A 161 17.55 10.42 2.77
N THR A 162 16.90 9.43 2.16
CA THR A 162 17.38 8.78 0.93
C THR A 162 16.49 9.18 -0.23
N LEU A 163 17.09 9.55 -1.35
CA LEU A 163 16.35 9.86 -2.57
C LEU A 163 17.20 9.58 -3.80
N SER A 164 16.53 9.22 -4.89
CA SER A 164 17.14 9.14 -6.22
C SER A 164 16.39 10.11 -7.14
N ARG A 165 16.99 11.25 -7.46
CA ARG A 165 16.39 12.23 -8.36
C ARG A 165 17.42 12.91 -9.23
N SER A 166 17.02 13.23 -10.46
CA SER A 166 17.80 14.13 -11.29
C SER A 166 17.63 15.58 -10.83
N PRO A 167 18.66 16.44 -10.96
CA PRO A 167 18.49 17.88 -10.83
C PRO A 167 17.42 18.39 -11.79
N GLN A 168 16.56 19.28 -11.31
CA GLN A 168 15.51 19.86 -12.13
C GLN A 168 16.13 20.77 -13.20
N ARG A 169 15.63 20.69 -14.44
CA ARG A 169 15.99 21.57 -15.55
C ARG A 169 14.74 22.25 -16.09
N THR A 170 14.88 23.52 -16.48
CA THR A 170 13.82 24.29 -17.14
C THR A 170 14.29 24.65 -18.55
N ILE A 171 13.49 24.31 -19.57
CA ILE A 171 13.74 24.70 -20.96
C ILE A 171 12.73 25.80 -21.31
N PRO A 172 13.16 27.07 -21.43
CA PRO A 172 12.24 28.15 -21.80
C PRO A 172 11.76 27.96 -23.24
N HIS A 173 10.56 28.49 -23.53
CA HIS A 173 9.94 28.48 -24.87
C HIS A 173 9.66 27.10 -25.48
N TRP A 174 9.52 26.05 -24.66
CA TRP A 174 9.11 24.73 -25.14
C TRP A 174 7.73 24.77 -25.83
N GLN A 175 7.67 24.45 -27.12
CA GLN A 175 6.42 24.35 -27.87
C GLN A 175 5.94 22.89 -27.89
N ARG A 176 4.75 22.63 -27.32
CA ARG A 176 4.11 21.32 -27.47
C ARG A 176 3.77 21.06 -28.95
N PRO A 177 3.88 19.81 -29.44
CA PRO A 177 3.49 19.46 -30.80
C PRO A 177 2.09 19.96 -31.16
N ARG A 178 1.94 20.50 -32.37
CA ARG A 178 0.63 20.86 -32.93
C ARG A 178 0.20 19.77 -33.89
N ARG A 179 -1.09 19.46 -33.87
CA ARG A 179 -1.67 18.55 -34.85
C ARG A 179 -1.63 19.23 -36.21
N ASP A 180 -1.12 18.53 -37.23
CA ASP A 180 -1.24 19.01 -38.61
C ASP A 180 -2.72 19.16 -38.93
N LYS A 181 -3.11 20.35 -39.41
CA LYS A 181 -4.43 20.55 -39.97
C LYS A 181 -4.45 19.79 -41.29
N LYS A 182 -5.21 18.69 -41.35
CA LYS A 182 -5.59 18.05 -42.62
C LYS A 182 -6.46 18.99 -43.43
#